data_AF-A0A9P5ZN22-F1
#
_entry.id   AF-A0A9P5ZN22-F1
#
_cell.length_a   1.000
_cell.length_b   1.000
_cell.length_c   1.000
_cell.angle_alpha   90.00
_cell.angle_beta   90.00
_cell.angle_gamma   90.00
#
_symmetry.space_group_name_H-M   'P 1'
#
loop_
_entity.id
_entity.type
_entity.pdbx_description
1 polymer ?
#
loop_
_entity_poly.entity_id
_entity_poly.type
_entity_poly.pdbx_seq_one_letter_code
_entity_poly.pdbx_strand_id
1 'polypeptide(L)'
;MAGETHRALFDEKLVQTYFPRDKVTVISCRQPERLCLWVTNRTQILHDGFVRRGKKIRQTQFIDVEKANHFVRILPVLRVAASK
;
A
#
# COMPACT_ATOMS: atom_id res chain seq x y z
N MET A 1 -11.70 -1.68 1.37
CA MET A 1 -11.03 -0.38 1.16
C MET A 1 -12.04 0.69 1.51
N ALA A 2 -11.65 1.69 2.30
CA ALA A 2 -12.53 2.82 2.61
C ALA A 2 -12.85 3.60 1.32
N GLY A 3 -14.07 4.14 1.21
CA GLY A 3 -14.55 4.82 0.00
C GLY A 3 -13.66 5.99 -0.43
N GLU A 4 -13.07 6.70 0.53
CA GLU A 4 -12.19 7.85 0.27
C GLU A 4 -10.86 7.44 -0.38
N THR A 5 -10.23 6.36 0.07
CA THR A 5 -9.01 5.83 -0.56
C THR A 5 -9.28 5.43 -2.01
N HIS A 6 -10.44 4.82 -2.27
CA HIS A 6 -10.83 4.43 -3.62
C HIS A 6 -10.98 5.66 -4.53
N ARG A 7 -11.64 6.71 -4.04
CA ARG A 7 -11.81 7.97 -4.77
C ARG A 7 -10.47 8.65 -5.05
N ALA A 8 -9.61 8.78 -4.04
CA ALA A 8 -8.32 9.46 -4.17
C ALA A 8 -7.36 8.81 -5.19
N LEU A 9 -7.45 7.48 -5.35
CA LEU A 9 -6.56 6.71 -6.22
C LEU A 9 -7.15 6.38 -7.59
N PHE A 10 -8.46 6.14 -7.68
CA PHE A 10 -9.07 5.53 -8.87
C PHE A 10 -10.20 6.34 -9.51
N ASP A 11 -10.70 7.40 -8.87
CA ASP A 11 -11.66 8.31 -9.50
C ASP A 11 -10.92 9.21 -10.50
N GLU A 12 -11.12 8.95 -11.78
CA GLU A 12 -10.46 9.67 -12.87
C GLU A 12 -10.69 11.18 -12.79
N LYS A 13 -11.90 11.62 -12.46
CA LYS A 13 -12.20 13.07 -12.37
C LYS A 13 -11.37 13.70 -11.25
N LEU A 14 -11.33 13.08 -10.08
CA LEU A 14 -10.57 13.61 -8.95
C LEU A 14 -9.05 13.54 -9.19
N VAL A 15 -8.57 12.44 -9.77
CA VAL A 15 -7.15 12.24 -10.07
C VAL A 15 -6.65 13.28 -11.07
N GLN A 16 -7.42 13.54 -12.13
CA GLN A 16 -7.01 14.50 -13.16
C GLN A 16 -7.20 15.97 -12.72
N THR A 17 -8.07 16.22 -11.73
CA THR A 17 -8.31 17.58 -11.22
C THR A 17 -7.29 18.01 -10.17
N TYR A 18 -6.97 17.13 -9.22
CA TYR A 18 -6.14 17.48 -8.07
C TYR A 18 -4.81 16.75 -8.13
N PHE A 19 -3.71 17.53 -8.18
CA PHE A 19 -2.33 17.03 -8.18
C PHE A 19 -2.07 15.91 -9.21
N PRO A 20 -2.43 16.10 -10.49
CA PRO A 20 -2.44 15.01 -11.48
C PRO A 20 -1.06 14.38 -11.75
N ARG A 21 0.01 15.08 -11.40
CA ARG A 21 1.40 14.63 -11.56
C ARG A 21 2.00 14.00 -10.29
N ASP A 22 1.30 14.10 -9.16
CA ASP A 22 1.83 13.62 -7.89
C ASP A 22 1.69 12.10 -7.81
N LYS A 23 2.80 11.49 -7.42
CA LYS A 23 2.92 10.05 -7.24
C LYS A 23 2.58 9.67 -5.80
N VAL A 24 1.66 8.72 -5.63
CA VAL A 24 1.35 8.14 -4.33
C VAL A 24 2.25 6.94 -4.07
N THR A 25 2.78 6.85 -2.86
CA THR A 25 3.54 5.70 -2.39
C THR A 25 2.73 4.95 -1.35
N VAL A 26 2.38 3.71 -1.63
CA VAL A 26 1.76 2.79 -0.67
C VAL A 26 2.86 1.96 -0.03
N ILE A 27 3.04 2.12 1.28
CA ILE A 27 4.05 1.39 2.05
C ILE A 27 3.35 0.27 2.82
N SER A 28 3.87 -0.95 2.67
CA SER A 28 3.46 -2.13 3.42
C SER A 28 4.60 -2.60 4.31
N CYS A 29 4.26 -3.07 5.51
CA CYS A 29 5.19 -3.51 6.53
C CYS A 29 4.84 -4.96 6.88
N ARG A 30 5.84 -5.87 6.89
CA ARG A 30 5.59 -7.33 6.92
C ARG A 30 5.60 -7.98 8.31
N GLN A 31 5.94 -7.25 9.37
CA GLN A 31 5.84 -7.76 10.76
C GLN A 31 4.52 -7.34 11.44
N PRO A 32 3.96 -8.18 12.31
CA PRO A 32 2.99 -9.22 12.01
C PRO A 32 1.53 -8.69 11.94
N GLU A 33 1.28 -7.51 11.39
CA GLU A 33 -0.09 -7.01 11.25
C GLU A 33 -0.71 -7.43 9.92
N ARG A 34 -1.48 -8.54 9.97
CA ARG A 34 -2.23 -9.10 8.83
C ARG A 34 -3.13 -8.09 8.12
N LEU A 35 -3.67 -7.11 8.86
CA LEU A 35 -4.52 -6.06 8.29
C LEU A 35 -3.74 -5.15 7.32
N CYS A 36 -2.51 -4.77 7.67
CA CYS A 36 -1.64 -3.93 6.84
C CYS A 36 -1.34 -4.59 5.50
N LEU A 37 -0.99 -5.87 5.55
CA LEU A 37 -0.73 -6.69 4.37
C LEU A 37 -1.97 -6.83 3.50
N TRP A 38 -3.14 -7.09 4.12
CA TRP A 38 -4.38 -7.23 3.37
C TRP A 38 -4.77 -5.94 2.63
N VAL A 39 -4.68 -4.78 3.29
CA VAL A 39 -5.01 -3.49 2.68
C VAL A 39 -4.09 -3.21 1.49
N THR A 40 -2.79 -3.42 1.63
CA THR A 40 -1.83 -3.17 0.54
C THR A 40 -2.05 -4.13 -0.62
N ASN A 41 -2.17 -5.43 -0.36
CA ASN A 41 -2.45 -6.43 -1.40
C ASN A 41 -3.74 -6.11 -2.15
N ARG A 42 -4.81 -5.76 -1.44
CA ARG A 42 -6.09 -5.41 -2.07
C ARG A 42 -5.96 -4.15 -2.92
N THR A 43 -5.20 -3.16 -2.47
CA THR A 43 -4.95 -1.92 -3.21
C THR A 43 -4.17 -2.19 -4.49
N GLN A 44 -3.15 -3.05 -4.43
CA GLN A 44 -2.35 -3.45 -5.59
C GLN A 44 -3.18 -4.21 -6.63
N ILE A 45 -4.00 -5.18 -6.18
CA ILE A 45 -4.92 -5.92 -7.08
C ILE A 45 -5.87 -4.96 -7.82
N LEU A 46 -6.43 -3.97 -7.11
CA LEU A 46 -7.31 -2.98 -7.73
C LEU A 46 -6.55 -2.10 -8.72
N HIS A 47 -5.41 -1.54 -8.31
CA HIS A 47 -4.53 -0.75 -9.15
C HIS A 47 -4.20 -1.46 -10.47
N ASP A 48 -3.70 -2.70 -10.39
CA ASP A 48 -3.32 -3.47 -11.58
C ASP A 48 -4.53 -3.79 -12.47
N GLY A 49 -5.71 -3.97 -11.87
CA GLY A 49 -6.95 -4.12 -12.60
C GLY A 49 -7.34 -2.86 -13.37
N PHE A 50 -7.17 -1.68 -12.78
CA PHE A 50 -7.45 -0.41 -13.46
C PHE A 50 -6.42 -0.08 -14.55
N VAL A 51 -5.13 -0.32 -14.29
CA VAL A 51 -4.06 -0.15 -15.29
C VAL A 51 -4.31 -1.03 -16.51
N ARG A 52 -4.63 -2.32 -16.30
CA ARG A 52 -4.97 -3.24 -17.39
C ARG A 52 -6.16 -2.80 -18.24
N ARG A 53 -7.10 -2.05 -17.66
CA ARG A 53 -8.26 -1.47 -18.36
C ARG A 53 -7.97 -0.12 -19.03
N GLY A 54 -6.72 0.36 -18.99
CA GLY A 54 -6.34 1.66 -19.55
C GLY A 54 -6.95 2.86 -18.82
N LYS A 55 -7.37 2.68 -17.57
CA LYS A 55 -8.01 3.76 -16.78
C LYS A 55 -6.95 4.75 -16.30
N LYS A 56 -7.27 6.05 -16.37
CA LYS A 56 -6.38 7.14 -15.90
C LYS A 56 -6.48 7.30 -14.39
N ILE A 57 -5.81 6.40 -13.68
CA ILE A 57 -5.73 6.39 -12.22
C ILE A 57 -4.50 7.15 -11.72
N ARG A 58 -4.42 7.36 -10.41
CA ARG A 58 -3.28 8.02 -9.75
C ARG A 58 -2.01 7.20 -9.99
N GLN A 59 -0.91 7.88 -10.35
CA GLN A 59 0.40 7.25 -10.39
C GLN A 59 0.74 6.72 -8.99
N THR A 60 0.90 5.41 -8.87
CA THR A 60 1.07 4.73 -7.58
C THR A 60 2.29 3.82 -7.63
N GLN A 61 3.09 3.81 -6.58
CA GLN A 61 4.11 2.78 -6.35
C GLN A 61 3.85 2.04 -5.04
N PHE A 62 4.27 0.79 -4.99
CA PHE A 62 4.15 -0.08 -3.83
C PHE A 62 5.55 -0.38 -3.30
N ILE A 63 5.76 -0.18 -2.01
CA ILE A 63 7.01 -0.47 -1.32
C ILE A 63 6.70 -1.41 -0.16
N ASP A 64 7.44 -2.51 -0.07
CA ASP A 64 7.37 -3.44 1.05
C ASP A 64 8.59 -3.26 1.96
N VAL A 65 8.36 -3.11 3.26
CA VAL A 65 9.37 -3.05 4.30
C VAL A 65 9.28 -4.32 5.14
N GLU A 66 10.16 -5.27 4.84
CA GLU A 66 10.09 -6.63 5.37
C GLU A 66 10.20 -6.70 6.90
N LYS A 67 11.02 -5.84 7.50
CA LYS A 67 11.32 -5.87 8.94
C LYS A 67 10.54 -4.87 9.78
N ALA A 68 9.62 -4.11 9.17
CA ALA A 68 8.85 -3.10 9.87
C ALA A 68 7.46 -3.62 10.28
N ASN A 69 6.92 -3.04 11.35
CA ASN A 69 5.52 -3.21 11.79
C ASN A 69 4.60 -2.10 11.23
N HIS A 70 3.32 -2.08 11.59
CA HIS A 70 2.37 -1.05 11.15
C HIS A 70 2.83 0.39 11.44
N PHE A 71 3.58 0.59 12.53
CA PHE A 71 4.14 1.89 12.91
C PHE A 71 5.45 2.22 12.19
N VAL A 72 5.82 1.46 11.15
CA VAL A 72 7.06 1.61 10.39
C VAL A 72 8.30 1.50 11.30
N ARG A 73 8.17 0.76 12.41
CA ARG A 73 9.30 0.49 13.32
C ARG A 73 9.95 -0.82 12.92
N ILE A 74 11.25 -0.77 12.69
CA ILE A 74 12.07 -1.96 12.54
C ILE A 74 12.24 -2.56 13.93
N LEU A 75 11.51 -3.65 14.20
CA LEU A 75 11.67 -4.34 15.48
C LEU A 75 12.98 -5.13 15.44
N PRO A 76 13.80 -5.09 16.51
CA PRO A 76 14.94 -5.97 16.62
C PRO A 76 14.43 -7.41 16.55
N VAL A 77 15.09 -8.25 15.74
CA VAL A 77 14.81 -9.69 15.72
C VAL A 77 15.05 -10.19 17.14
N LEU A 78 13.98 -10.53 17.86
CA LEU A 78 14.10 -11.30 19.09
C LEU A 78 14.72 -12.63 18.71
N ARG A 79 16.05 -12.74 18.89
CA ARG A 79 16.71 -14.04 18.95
C ARG A 79 16.09 -14.72 20.17
N VAL A 80 15.10 -15.56 19.93
CA VAL A 80 14.75 -16.60 20.88
C VAL A 80 16.02 -17.45 20.97
N ALA A 81 16.82 -17.20 22.01
CA ALA A 81 17.84 -18.14 22.40
C ALA A 81 17.07 -19.43 22.68
N ALA A 82 17.21 -20.41 21.79
CA ALA A 82 16.81 -21.77 22.08
C ALA A 82 17.50 -22.14 23.40
N SER A 83 16.71 -22.23 24.47
CA SER A 83 17.20 -22.58 25.79
C SER A 83 17.25 -24.10 25.84
N LYS A 84 18.49 -24.60 25.85
CA LYS A 84 18.98 -25.94 26.19
C LYS A 84 18.66 -27.08 25.23
#